data_AF-A0A6P1NVK0-F1
#
_entry.id   AF-A0A6P1NVK0-F1
#
_cell.length_a   1.000
_cell.length_b   1.000
_cell.length_c   1.000
_cell.angle_alpha   90.00
_cell.angle_beta   90.00
_cell.angle_gamma   90.00
#
_symmetry.space_group_name_H-M   'P 1'
#
loop_
_entity.id
_entity.type
_entity.pdbx_description
1 polymer ?
#
loop_
_entity_poly.entity_id
_entity_poly.type
_entity_poly.pdbx_seq_one_letter_code
_entity_poly.pdbx_strand_id
1 'polypeptide(L)' 'MMKELTIQELESQQVELLPSRETLFLDTNWAGVYATNTSLALNAGSLFATANSAAVQTILVAQG' A
#
# COMPACT_ATOMS: atom_id res chain seq x y z
N MET A 1 5.49 -44.25 6.64
CA MET A 1 4.90 -44.71 7.91
C MET A 1 4.85 -43.49 8.83
N MET A 2 3.67 -43.03 9.22
CA MET A 2 3.52 -41.84 10.08
C MET A 2 3.80 -42.29 11.51
N LYS A 3 4.83 -41.73 12.14
CA LYS A 3 5.18 -42.05 13.53
C LYS A 3 4.29 -41.20 14.42
N GLU A 4 3.48 -41.82 15.26
CA GLU A 4 2.68 -41.07 16.25
C GLU A 4 3.63 -40.47 17.28
N LEU A 5 3.64 -39.14 17.35
CA LEU A 5 4.39 -38.39 18.34
C LEU A 5 3.55 -38.27 19.60
N THR A 6 4.16 -38.56 20.74
CA THR A 6 3.54 -38.30 22.05
C THR A 6 3.40 -36.80 22.27
N ILE A 7 2.46 -36.37 23.13
CA ILE A 7 2.24 -34.93 23.44
C ILE A 7 3.54 -34.27 23.91
N GLN A 8 4.34 -34.99 24.70
CA GLN A 8 5.62 -34.50 25.20
C GLN A 8 6.67 -34.32 24.09
N GLU A 9 6.65 -35.17 23.06
CA GLU A 9 7.50 -35.00 21.87
C GLU A 9 7.02 -33.82 21.00
N LEU A 10 5.71 -33.63 20.86
CA LEU A 10 5.13 -32.48 20.15
C LEU A 10 5.47 -31.15 20.84
N GLU A 11 5.39 -31.08 22.17
CA GLU A 11 5.79 -29.90 22.94
C GLU A 11 7.29 -29.63 22.88
N SER A 12 8.10 -30.68 22.69
CA SER A 12 9.56 -30.55 22.48
C SER A 12 9.91 -30.07 21.06
N GLN A 13 8.98 -30.15 20.11
CA GLN A 13 9.17 -29.56 18.80
C GLN A 13 8.99 -28.05 18.91
N GLN A 14 10.07 -27.30 18.76
CA GLN A 14 9.95 -25.88 18.44
C GLN A 14 9.23 -25.79 17.10
N VAL A 15 8.03 -25.19 17.11
CA VAL A 15 7.45 -24.66 15.89
C VAL A 15 8.46 -23.64 15.38
N GLU A 16 9.17 -24.00 14.31
CA GLU A 16 10.03 -23.06 13.59
C GLU A 16 9.10 -21.96 13.09
N LEU A 17 9.08 -20.86 13.83
CA LEU A 17 8.31 -19.68 13.46
C LEU A 17 8.75 -19.33 12.04
N LEU A 18 7.77 -19.11 11.17
CA LEU A 18 8.08 -18.63 9.83
C LEU A 18 9.02 -17.43 9.97
N PRO A 19 10.10 -17.38 9.16
CA PRO A 19 11.11 -16.36 9.25
C PRO A 19 10.48 -14.95 9.32
N SER A 20 11.05 -14.04 10.12
CA SER A 20 10.61 -12.64 10.13
C SER A 20 10.70 -12.08 8.71
N ARG A 21 9.82 -11.14 8.33
CA ARG A 21 9.76 -10.62 6.95
C ARG A 21 11.12 -10.13 6.41
N GLU A 22 11.97 -9.65 7.31
CA GLU A 22 13.37 -9.25 7.12
C GLU A 22 14.26 -10.32 6.45
N THR A 23 13.87 -11.59 6.53
CA THR A 23 14.65 -12.74 6.04
C THR A 23 14.08 -13.34 4.75
N LEU A 24 12.98 -12.79 4.21
CA LEU A 24 12.48 -13.12 2.87
C LEU A 24 13.38 -12.50 1.80
N PHE A 25 13.91 -13.33 0.90
CA PHE A 25 14.82 -12.91 -0.17
C PHE A 25 14.22 -11.84 -1.12
N LEU A 26 12.89 -11.71 -1.18
CA LEU A 26 12.17 -10.67 -1.94
C LEU A 26 10.99 -10.09 -1.13
N ASP A 27 11.27 -9.43 -0.01
CA ASP A 27 10.27 -8.62 0.73
C ASP A 27 10.20 -7.18 0.18
N THR A 28 9.66 -7.03 -1.05
CA THR A 28 9.53 -5.71 -1.68
C THR A 28 8.09 -5.22 -1.63
N ASN A 29 7.88 -4.08 -0.96
CA ASN A 29 6.59 -3.40 -0.87
C ASN A 29 6.60 -2.16 -1.75
N TRP A 30 6.02 -2.24 -2.95
CA TRP A 30 6.07 -1.15 -3.93
C TRP A 30 4.68 -0.67 -4.35
N ALA A 31 4.47 0.64 -4.30
CA ALA A 31 3.26 1.30 -4.79
C ALA A 31 3.65 2.42 -5.76
N GLY A 32 3.59 2.12 -7.05
CA GLY A 32 3.70 3.14 -8.09
C GLY A 32 2.44 4.00 -8.14
N VAL A 33 2.57 5.30 -7.84
CA VAL A 33 1.48 6.26 -7.99
C VAL A 33 1.80 7.24 -9.09
N TYR A 34 0.95 7.29 -10.11
CA TYR A 34 0.98 8.32 -11.15
C TYR A 34 -0.33 9.10 -11.10
N ALA A 35 -0.24 10.40 -10.85
CA ALA A 35 -1.40 11.26 -10.71
C ALA A 35 -1.16 12.58 -11.45
N THR A 36 -2.17 13.00 -12.21
CA THR A 36 -2.19 14.30 -12.87
C THR A 36 -3.46 15.02 -12.43
N ASN A 37 -3.34 16.30 -12.11
CA ASN A 37 -4.48 17.16 -11.83
C ASN A 37 -4.27 18.48 -12.57
N THR A 38 -5.25 18.85 -13.38
CA THR A 38 -5.20 20.05 -14.22
C THR A 38 -6.49 20.82 -14.04
N SER A 39 -6.37 22.15 -14.00
CA SER A 39 -7.48 23.06 -13.70
C SER A 39 -7.27 24.32 -14.51
N LEU A 40 -8.25 24.64 -15.36
CA LEU A 40 -8.24 25.81 -16.22
C LEU A 40 -9.54 26.59 -16.01
N ALA A 41 -9.42 27.82 -15.54
CA ALA A 41 -10.48 28.81 -15.53
C ALA A 41 -10.21 29.83 -16.64
N LEU A 42 -11.14 29.99 -17.57
CA LEU A 42 -11.02 30.98 -18.65
C LEU A 42 -12.30 31.80 -18.76
N ASN A 43 -12.11 33.12 -18.79
CA ASN A 43 -13.14 34.13 -19.00
C ASN A 43 -12.99 34.72 -20.41
N ALA A 44 -13.48 34.02 -21.42
CA ALA A 44 -13.37 34.45 -22.82
C ALA A 44 -14.54 35.37 -23.21
N GLY A 45 -14.23 36.64 -23.53
CA GLY A 45 -15.24 37.61 -23.99
C GLY A 45 -16.23 38.08 -22.90
N SER A 46 -15.82 38.06 -21.64
CA SER A 46 -16.71 38.32 -20.51
C SER A 46 -16.55 39.72 -19.90
N LEU A 47 -17.67 40.36 -19.56
CA LEU A 47 -17.74 41.58 -18.75
C LEU A 47 -18.38 41.24 -17.40
N PHE A 48 -17.83 41.75 -16.29
CA PHE A 48 -18.27 41.46 -14.92
C PHE A 48 -18.28 39.96 -14.53
N ALA A 49 -17.30 39.17 -14.99
CA ALA A 49 -17.24 37.74 -14.70
C ALA A 49 -16.03 37.35 -13.83
N THR A 50 -16.22 36.28 -13.05
CA THR A 50 -15.19 35.64 -12.23
C THR A 50 -15.06 34.18 -12.65
N ALA A 51 -13.87 33.76 -13.09
CA ALA A 51 -13.56 32.36 -13.33
C ALA A 51 -12.66 31.86 -12.21
N ASN A 52 -13.17 30.93 -11.42
CA ASN A 52 -12.41 30.22 -10.40
C ASN A 52 -12.21 28.79 -10.88
N SER A 53 -11.01 28.25 -10.70
CA SER A 53 -10.75 26.84 -10.93
C SER A 53 -9.80 26.32 -9.87
N ALA A 54 -10.09 25.14 -9.35
CA ALA A 54 -9.29 24.49 -8.33
C ALA A 54 -9.10 23.02 -8.70
N ALA A 55 -7.84 22.63 -8.89
CA ALA A 55 -7.41 21.25 -9.02
C ALA A 55 -6.98 20.74 -7.64
N VAL A 56 -7.94 20.40 -6.78
CA VAL A 56 -7.62 19.80 -5.47
C VAL A 56 -7.45 18.29 -5.64
N GLN A 57 -6.30 17.75 -5.26
CA GLN A 57 -6.05 16.31 -5.27
C GLN A 57 -5.37 15.89 -3.97
N THR A 58 -5.92 14.85 -3.35
CA THR A 58 -5.35 14.20 -2.17
C THR A 58 -5.02 12.76 -2.55
N ILE A 59 -3.77 12.36 -2.31
CA ILE A 59 -3.28 11.00 -2.56
C ILE A 59 -2.84 10.46 -1.21
N LEU A 60 -3.46 9.35 -0.77
CA LEU A 60 -3.11 8.65 0.45
C LEU A 60 -2.65 7.24 0.09
N VAL A 61 -1.42 6.92 0.44
CA VAL A 61 -0.84 5.59 0.25
C VAL A 61 -0.47 5.05 1.61
N ALA A 62 -1.04 3.90 1.96
CA ALA A 62 -0.64 3.11 3.12
C ALA A 62 -0.17 1.75 2.61
N GLN A 63 1.06 1.37 2.96
CA GLN A 63 1.66 0.09 2.59
C GLN A 63 2.06 -0.68 3.85
N GLY A 64 1.87 -2.00 3.85
CA GLY A 64 2.13 -2.90 4.98
C GLY A 64 3.17 -3.96 4.65
#